data_AF-A0A229RCB5-F1
#
_entry.id   AF-A0A229RCB5-F1
#
_cell.length_a   1.000
_cell.length_b   1.000
_cell.length_c   1.000
_cell.angle_alpha   90.00
_cell.angle_beta   90.00
_cell.angle_gamma   90.00
#
_symmetry.space_group_name_H-M   'P 1'
#
loop_
_entity.id
_entity.type
_entity.pdbx_description
1 polymer ?
#
loop_
_entity_poly.entity_id
_entity_poly.type
_entity_poly.pdbx_seq_one_letter_code
_entity_poly.pdbx_strand_id
1 'polypeptide(L)'
;MAAVRETNVRVLPCVLNALDRIALRRGVSRDEAVRQVLAEHIAAQEARDPEDRLTHIATVLRHPLPGPRNRERADQPLRLRLPEGMADRARAVSLRLPGQHPRAHKDYVARPLTDAVVTAIAVQERFTDPFLDGLLPVLRHNAALGLWQLAVAETITKPELAIQGAAEYVRARMGGTLTPDERRLLLMSEQLDDEVFWHAESRFTAATQLARVLLTDDDSGAAKEKWLYEQGNDWHEWRLDLRHADHGSQQRGGWEADGRGSTAVWRAGRNVDLQDFTDWLRTLDGRTPRTRIMRAPGWSVRAPAGWATHVVPRGQELPERFAQWAARDQVLVWPVDGRQIVWPVRPGRTRPVPGIEPLAALARTLRPQEVLEFVEAILIEWGTSVTDAVDASIGLDDDGSGASNELVAEFDFPTPYLWLPVDKAFDFGFIDAGQRRAAMAAAYEQAPHRTRTAGERIVSEPGPGPDRDFTVLITRRRKSRTAKPVWRWPRGSVAEEVFAGTSPEIVSWLADRSLWMARRMVFGAMEQAWHDGFDHYAASYWRPGGLADTDLV
;
A
#
# COMPACT_ATOMS: atom_id res chain seq x y z
N MET A 1 4.76 33.91 -21.37
CA MET A 1 5.72 32.79 -21.25
C MET A 1 5.14 31.80 -20.25
N ALA A 2 4.86 30.56 -20.66
CA ALA A 2 4.39 29.53 -19.73
C ALA A 2 5.49 29.23 -18.69
N ALA A 3 5.13 29.04 -17.42
CA ALA A 3 6.08 28.68 -16.38
C ALA A 3 6.71 27.31 -16.71
N VAL A 4 8.03 27.27 -16.80
CA VAL A 4 8.78 26.05 -17.09
C VAL A 4 9.32 25.48 -15.79
N ARG A 5 9.01 24.22 -15.50
CA ARG A 5 9.59 23.49 -14.36
C ARG A 5 10.74 22.62 -14.84
N GLU A 6 11.84 22.70 -14.11
CA GLU A 6 13.02 21.90 -14.37
C GLU A 6 12.98 20.61 -13.55
N THR A 7 13.26 19.48 -14.21
CA THR A 7 13.43 18.18 -13.57
C THR A 7 14.48 17.36 -14.32
N ASN A 8 14.91 16.23 -13.75
CA ASN A 8 15.89 15.35 -14.37
C ASN A 8 15.38 13.92 -14.35
N VAL A 9 15.54 13.22 -15.48
CA VAL A 9 15.38 11.77 -15.58
C VAL A 9 16.73 11.13 -15.89
N ARG A 10 16.83 9.79 -15.78
CA ARG A 10 18.02 9.06 -16.21
C ARG A 10 17.62 8.03 -17.25
N VAL A 11 18.34 8.01 -18.37
CA VAL A 11 18.04 7.18 -19.54
C VAL A 11 19.32 6.51 -20.04
N LEU A 12 19.17 5.44 -20.82
CA LEU A 12 20.32 4.75 -21.43
C LEU A 12 20.94 5.59 -22.56
N PRO A 13 22.23 5.41 -22.87
CA PRO A 13 22.89 6.11 -23.98
C PRO A 13 22.20 5.91 -25.34
N CYS A 14 21.64 4.72 -25.59
CA CYS A 14 20.89 4.44 -26.83
C CYS A 14 19.63 5.32 -26.96
N VAL A 15 18.97 5.65 -25.85
CA VAL A 15 17.81 6.57 -25.81
C VAL A 15 18.24 8.00 -26.15
N LEU A 16 19.39 8.45 -25.64
CA LEU A 16 19.93 9.77 -25.96
C LEU A 16 20.28 9.88 -27.44
N ASN A 17 20.91 8.84 -28.01
CA ASN A 17 21.24 8.80 -29.43
C ASN A 17 19.97 8.84 -30.31
N ALA A 18 18.90 8.14 -29.93
CA ALA A 18 17.62 8.21 -30.61
C ALA A 18 17.01 9.61 -30.54
N LEU A 19 17.04 10.23 -29.36
CA LEU A 19 16.58 11.61 -29.19
C LEU A 19 17.38 12.61 -30.05
N ASP A 20 18.69 12.42 -30.18
CA ASP A 20 19.55 13.24 -31.04
C ASP A 20 19.18 13.09 -32.52
N ARG A 21 18.86 11.87 -32.98
CA ARG A 21 18.37 11.65 -34.34
C ARG A 21 17.00 12.31 -34.57
N ILE A 22 16.10 12.28 -33.58
CA ILE A 22 14.83 13.00 -33.65
C ILE A 22 15.07 14.51 -33.73
N ALA A 23 15.92 15.06 -32.86
CA ALA A 23 16.26 16.47 -32.82
C ALA A 23 16.86 16.95 -34.15
N LEU A 24 17.78 16.18 -34.72
CA LEU A 24 18.39 16.44 -36.02
C LEU A 24 17.33 16.43 -37.14
N ARG A 25 16.46 15.41 -37.19
CA ARG A 25 15.40 15.29 -38.20
C ARG A 25 14.41 16.44 -38.15
N ARG A 26 14.11 16.94 -36.95
CA ARG A 26 13.19 18.06 -36.70
C ARG A 26 13.86 19.44 -36.82
N GLY A 27 15.18 19.52 -36.91
CA GLY A 27 15.91 20.79 -36.95
C GLY A 27 15.80 21.61 -35.66
N VAL A 28 15.65 20.96 -34.51
CA VAL A 28 15.48 21.62 -33.21
C VAL A 28 16.53 21.17 -32.19
N SER A 29 16.63 21.89 -31.07
CA SER A 29 17.50 21.47 -29.96
C SER A 29 17.00 20.18 -29.31
N ARG A 30 17.88 19.43 -28.64
CA ARG A 30 17.50 18.23 -27.86
C ARG A 30 16.39 18.51 -26.83
N ASP A 31 16.45 19.66 -26.16
CA ASP A 31 15.44 20.08 -25.17
C ASP A 31 14.08 20.35 -25.81
N GLU A 32 14.07 20.98 -26.99
CA GLU A 32 12.85 21.19 -27.77
C GLU A 32 12.30 19.86 -28.29
N ALA A 33 13.17 18.98 -28.80
CA ALA A 33 12.78 17.66 -29.29
C ALA A 33 12.11 16.83 -28.21
N VAL A 34 12.68 16.75 -26.99
CA VAL A 34 12.07 15.96 -25.91
C VAL A 34 10.72 16.56 -25.47
N ARG A 35 10.57 17.89 -25.47
CA ARG A 35 9.29 18.54 -25.17
C ARG A 35 8.22 18.18 -26.20
N GLN A 36 8.55 18.26 -27.49
CA GLN A 36 7.59 17.94 -28.56
C GLN A 36 7.22 16.46 -28.55
N VAL A 37 8.21 15.57 -28.48
CA VAL A 37 8.01 14.11 -28.44
C VAL A 37 7.16 13.70 -27.23
N LEU A 38 7.42 14.28 -26.06
CA LEU A 38 6.64 13.98 -24.86
C LEU A 38 5.21 14.54 -24.96
N ALA A 39 5.03 15.75 -25.52
CA ALA A 39 3.71 16.33 -25.71
C ALA A 39 2.84 15.51 -26.69
N GLU A 40 3.42 15.11 -27.82
CA GLU A 40 2.78 14.23 -28.82
C GLU A 40 2.42 12.87 -28.21
N HIS A 41 3.33 12.29 -27.41
CA HIS A 41 3.07 11.05 -26.70
C HIS A 41 1.92 11.19 -25.69
N ILE A 42 1.92 12.22 -24.84
CA ILE A 42 0.83 12.45 -23.88
C ILE A 42 -0.51 12.55 -24.60
N ALA A 43 -0.61 13.36 -25.65
CA ALA A 43 -1.83 13.52 -26.41
C ALA A 43 -2.30 12.19 -27.04
N ALA A 44 -1.37 11.40 -27.60
CA ALA A 44 -1.68 10.10 -28.17
C ALA A 44 -2.11 9.06 -27.12
N GLN A 45 -1.51 9.05 -25.93
CA GLN A 45 -1.88 8.11 -24.86
C GLN A 45 -3.19 8.48 -24.16
N GLU A 46 -3.49 9.78 -24.01
CA GLU A 46 -4.75 10.26 -23.44
C GLU A 46 -5.95 9.97 -24.35
N ALA A 47 -5.72 9.87 -25.67
CA ALA A 47 -6.74 9.48 -26.65
C ALA A 47 -7.00 7.96 -26.71
N ARG A 48 -6.18 7.14 -26.03
CA ARG A 48 -6.32 5.68 -25.97
C ARG A 48 -6.98 5.23 -24.67
N ASP A 49 -7.66 4.10 -24.74
CA ASP A 49 -8.09 3.38 -23.55
C ASP A 49 -6.86 2.97 -22.72
N PRO A 50 -6.96 2.95 -21.37
CA PRO A 50 -5.81 2.70 -20.49
C PRO A 50 -5.03 1.40 -20.80
N GLU A 51 -5.73 0.38 -21.27
CA GLU A 51 -5.21 -0.95 -21.64
C GLU A 51 -4.42 -0.94 -22.96
N ASP A 52 -4.78 -0.05 -23.89
CA ASP A 52 -4.16 0.11 -25.21
C ASP A 52 -3.00 1.11 -25.21
N ARG A 53 -2.79 1.79 -24.09
CA ARG A 53 -1.65 2.70 -23.95
C ARG A 53 -0.36 1.94 -24.16
N LEU A 54 0.63 2.63 -24.71
CA LEU A 54 1.92 2.03 -25.04
C LEU A 54 2.93 2.24 -23.93
N THR A 55 3.74 1.22 -23.67
CA THR A 55 4.93 1.26 -22.81
C THR A 55 6.12 0.68 -23.55
N HIS A 56 7.34 1.03 -23.14
CA HIS A 56 8.55 0.40 -23.65
C HIS A 56 8.88 -0.86 -22.85
N ILE A 57 9.39 -1.92 -23.49
CA ILE A 57 9.67 -3.20 -22.82
C ILE A 57 10.68 -3.07 -21.67
N ALA A 58 11.61 -2.12 -21.75
CA ALA A 58 12.55 -1.82 -20.68
C ALA A 58 11.88 -1.44 -19.34
N THR A 59 10.65 -0.89 -19.37
CA THR A 59 9.89 -0.60 -18.15
C THR A 59 9.46 -1.88 -17.45
N VAL A 60 9.01 -2.88 -18.21
CA VAL A 60 8.60 -4.20 -17.68
C VAL A 60 9.80 -4.98 -17.18
N LEU A 61 10.92 -4.93 -17.89
CA LEU A 61 12.15 -5.65 -17.56
C LEU A 61 13.02 -4.92 -16.51
N ARG A 62 12.63 -3.71 -16.08
CA ARG A 62 13.43 -2.81 -15.22
C ARG A 62 14.85 -2.65 -15.76
N HIS A 63 14.99 -2.39 -17.06
CA HIS A 63 16.28 -2.17 -17.71
C HIS A 63 16.64 -0.67 -17.76
N PRO A 64 17.86 -0.26 -17.36
CA PRO A 64 18.87 -1.06 -16.67
C PRO A 64 18.47 -1.31 -15.21
N LEU A 65 18.86 -2.48 -14.70
CA LEU A 65 18.71 -2.79 -13.29
C LEU A 65 19.53 -1.80 -12.46
N PRO A 66 19.01 -1.27 -11.34
CA PRO A 66 19.77 -0.37 -10.50
C PRO A 66 20.96 -1.12 -9.89
N GLY A 67 22.17 -0.72 -10.28
CA GLY A 67 23.40 -1.25 -9.70
C GLY A 67 23.57 -0.89 -8.22
N PRO A 68 24.43 -1.61 -7.49
CA PRO A 68 24.79 -1.26 -6.12
C PRO A 68 25.39 0.15 -6.06
N ARG A 69 25.23 0.85 -4.93
CA ARG A 69 25.61 2.27 -4.75
C ARG A 69 27.06 2.61 -5.13
N ASN A 70 27.95 1.62 -5.19
CA ASN A 70 29.38 1.79 -5.45
C ASN A 70 29.79 1.45 -6.90
N ARG A 71 28.85 1.13 -7.79
CA ARG A 71 29.14 0.86 -9.21
C ARG A 71 28.80 2.07 -10.07
N GLU A 72 29.60 2.30 -11.10
CA GLU A 72 29.29 3.32 -12.11
C GLU A 72 27.96 2.98 -12.77
N ARG A 73 27.09 3.99 -12.90
CA ARG A 73 25.73 3.78 -13.42
C ARG A 73 25.78 3.76 -14.95
N ALA A 74 25.13 2.76 -15.55
CA ALA A 74 24.99 2.67 -17.00
C ALA A 74 24.05 3.74 -17.59
N ASP A 75 23.23 4.40 -16.76
CA ASP A 75 22.29 5.44 -17.18
C ASP A 75 22.90 6.85 -17.09
N GLN A 76 22.47 7.74 -17.98
CA GLN A 76 22.91 9.14 -18.04
C GLN A 76 21.76 10.10 -17.72
N PRO A 77 22.04 11.24 -17.04
CA PRO A 77 21.01 12.21 -16.74
C PRO A 77 20.54 12.95 -18.01
N LEU A 78 19.23 13.05 -18.19
CA LEU A 78 18.57 13.89 -19.17
C LEU A 78 17.79 14.98 -18.44
N ARG A 79 18.21 16.23 -18.63
CA ARG A 79 17.55 17.42 -18.07
C ARG A 79 16.30 17.73 -18.88
N LEU A 80 15.18 17.90 -18.19
CA LEU A 80 13.88 18.19 -18.78
C LEU A 80 13.40 19.57 -18.31
N ARG A 81 13.17 20.47 -19.27
CA ARG A 81 12.53 21.76 -19.04
C ARG A 81 11.11 21.69 -19.57
N LEU A 82 10.16 21.32 -18.72
CA LEU A 82 8.79 21.03 -19.15
C LEU A 82 7.82 22.16 -18.77
N PRO A 83 6.81 22.46 -19.61
CA PRO A 83 5.69 23.31 -19.21
C PRO A 83 5.01 22.78 -17.95
N GLU A 84 4.42 23.67 -17.16
CA GLU A 84 3.65 23.30 -15.97
C GLU A 84 2.56 22.25 -16.28
N GLY A 85 2.41 21.25 -15.41
CA GLY A 85 1.46 20.15 -15.55
C GLY A 85 1.87 19.03 -16.53
N MET A 86 2.80 19.27 -17.46
CA MET A 86 3.20 18.25 -18.45
C MET A 86 3.84 17.02 -17.79
N ALA A 87 4.68 17.22 -16.77
CA ALA A 87 5.31 16.10 -16.06
C ALA A 87 4.29 15.22 -15.33
N ASP A 88 3.23 15.81 -14.78
CA ASP A 88 2.20 15.07 -14.05
C ASP A 88 1.29 14.29 -15.02
N ARG A 89 0.95 14.89 -16.16
CA ARG A 89 0.25 14.20 -17.26
C ARG A 89 1.07 13.04 -17.81
N ALA A 90 2.36 13.24 -18.05
CA ALA A 90 3.27 12.16 -18.47
C ALA A 90 3.26 10.99 -17.49
N ARG A 91 3.33 11.26 -16.18
CA ARG A 91 3.30 10.21 -15.13
C ARG A 91 1.95 9.51 -15.02
N ALA A 92 0.86 10.15 -15.44
CA ALA A 92 -0.49 9.60 -15.39
C ALA A 92 -0.76 8.62 -16.53
N VAL A 93 -0.07 8.78 -17.67
CA VAL A 93 -0.21 7.90 -18.84
C VAL A 93 0.80 6.76 -18.89
N SER A 94 1.83 6.76 -18.02
CA SER A 94 2.82 5.67 -17.95
C SER A 94 2.26 4.39 -17.34
N LEU A 95 2.71 3.24 -17.82
CA LEU A 95 2.46 1.96 -17.17
C LEU A 95 2.94 1.99 -15.71
N ARG A 96 2.11 1.45 -14.82
CA ARG A 96 2.52 1.07 -13.47
C ARG A 96 2.30 -0.42 -13.35
N LEU A 97 3.37 -1.15 -13.06
CA LEU A 97 3.20 -2.57 -12.75
C LEU A 97 2.56 -2.66 -11.36
N PRO A 98 1.68 -3.64 -11.12
CA PRO A 98 1.05 -3.76 -9.82
C PRO A 98 2.10 -4.07 -8.74
N GLY A 99 1.81 -3.72 -7.49
CA GLY A 99 2.76 -3.80 -6.37
C GLY A 99 3.82 -2.69 -6.31
N GLN A 100 3.86 -1.76 -7.27
CA GLN A 100 4.76 -0.60 -7.21
C GLN A 100 4.22 0.49 -6.26
N HIS A 101 4.57 0.40 -4.97
CA HIS A 101 4.18 1.43 -3.99
C HIS A 101 5.27 2.49 -3.77
N PRO A 102 4.91 3.75 -3.43
CA PRO A 102 5.87 4.80 -3.10
C PRO A 102 6.78 4.49 -1.90
N ARG A 103 6.35 3.56 -1.03
CA ARG A 103 7.09 3.06 0.13
C ARG A 103 6.98 1.54 0.18
N ALA A 104 7.72 0.85 -0.67
CA ALA A 104 7.79 -0.59 -0.65
C ALA A 104 9.13 -1.03 -0.03
N HIS A 105 9.09 -1.93 0.96
CA HIS A 105 10.28 -2.35 1.71
C HIS A 105 11.20 -3.17 0.80
N LYS A 106 12.32 -2.57 0.36
CA LYS A 106 13.31 -3.18 -0.55
C LYS A 106 12.76 -3.60 -1.93
N ASP A 107 11.60 -3.10 -2.32
CA ASP A 107 10.97 -3.37 -3.61
C ASP A 107 11.29 -2.25 -4.63
N TYR A 108 11.05 -2.52 -5.90
CA TYR A 108 11.18 -1.53 -6.97
C TYR A 108 10.16 -0.39 -6.80
N VAL A 109 10.65 0.84 -6.93
CA VAL A 109 9.83 2.05 -7.01
C VAL A 109 9.69 2.45 -8.49
N ALA A 110 8.45 2.67 -8.92
CA ALA A 110 8.13 3.10 -10.28
C ALA A 110 8.92 4.35 -10.70
N ARG A 111 9.26 4.46 -11.98
CA ARG A 111 9.95 5.62 -12.57
C ARG A 111 9.09 6.26 -13.67
N PRO A 112 7.82 6.62 -13.39
CA PRO A 112 6.83 6.89 -14.43
C PRO A 112 7.26 7.99 -15.41
N LEU A 113 7.89 9.07 -14.94
CA LEU A 113 8.38 10.11 -15.86
C LEU A 113 9.52 9.63 -16.77
N THR A 114 10.43 8.81 -16.25
CA THR A 114 11.47 8.19 -17.08
C THR A 114 10.85 7.24 -18.10
N ASP A 115 9.93 6.39 -17.65
CA ASP A 115 9.25 5.40 -18.48
C ASP A 115 8.48 6.09 -19.63
N ALA A 116 7.71 7.16 -19.33
CA ALA A 116 7.03 7.97 -20.36
C ALA A 116 8.00 8.56 -21.39
N VAL A 117 9.13 9.13 -20.96
CA VAL A 117 10.13 9.71 -21.87
C VAL A 117 10.75 8.65 -22.77
N VAL A 118 11.11 7.49 -22.20
CA VAL A 118 11.70 6.37 -22.94
C VAL A 118 10.71 5.84 -23.97
N THR A 119 9.44 5.64 -23.60
CA THR A 119 8.40 5.21 -24.54
C THR A 119 8.11 6.25 -25.62
N ALA A 120 8.02 7.53 -25.26
CA ALA A 120 7.78 8.60 -26.22
C ALA A 120 8.86 8.64 -27.31
N ILE A 121 10.13 8.47 -26.92
CA ILE A 121 11.26 8.39 -27.85
C ILE A 121 11.17 7.11 -28.69
N ALA A 122 10.94 5.95 -28.07
CA ALA A 122 10.91 4.65 -28.75
C ALA A 122 9.81 4.56 -29.84
N VAL A 123 8.67 5.20 -29.61
CA VAL A 123 7.56 5.27 -30.58
C VAL A 123 7.96 6.05 -31.83
N GLN A 124 8.85 7.03 -31.72
CA GLN A 124 9.28 7.86 -32.85
C GLN A 124 10.57 7.39 -33.52
N GLU A 125 11.45 6.82 -32.72
CA GLU A 125 12.77 6.36 -33.14
C GLU A 125 13.12 5.11 -32.35
N ARG A 126 13.05 3.95 -33.02
CA ARG A 126 13.44 2.68 -32.40
C ARG A 126 14.91 2.76 -31.98
N PHE A 127 15.20 2.26 -30.79
CA PHE A 127 16.55 2.08 -30.27
C PHE A 127 16.67 0.72 -29.61
N THR A 128 17.89 0.21 -29.60
CA THR A 128 18.23 -1.02 -28.89
C THR A 128 19.64 -0.90 -28.28
N ASP A 129 19.95 -1.82 -27.38
CA ASP A 129 21.28 -2.11 -26.87
C ASP A 129 21.44 -3.64 -26.78
N PRO A 130 22.62 -4.18 -26.42
CA PRO A 130 22.81 -5.64 -26.38
C PRO A 130 21.83 -6.40 -25.48
N PHE A 131 21.23 -5.76 -24.47
CA PHE A 131 20.23 -6.40 -23.63
C PHE A 131 18.85 -6.42 -24.30
N LEU A 132 18.47 -5.33 -24.98
CA LEU A 132 17.18 -5.17 -25.65
C LEU A 132 17.15 -5.77 -27.07
N ASP A 133 18.29 -6.20 -27.58
CA ASP A 133 18.42 -6.70 -28.95
C ASP A 133 17.50 -7.89 -29.23
N GLY A 134 16.82 -7.84 -30.38
CA GLY A 134 15.85 -8.84 -30.82
C GLY A 134 14.50 -8.82 -30.11
N LEU A 135 14.27 -7.93 -29.15
CA LEU A 135 12.98 -7.81 -28.46
C LEU A 135 12.03 -6.80 -29.11
N LEU A 136 10.74 -7.08 -29.06
CA LEU A 136 9.69 -6.14 -29.44
C LEU A 136 9.74 -4.92 -28.51
N PRO A 137 10.06 -3.71 -29.03
CA PRO A 137 10.45 -2.58 -28.17
C PRO A 137 9.26 -1.93 -27.44
N VAL A 138 8.08 -1.95 -28.05
CA VAL A 138 6.89 -1.26 -27.55
C VAL A 138 5.74 -2.25 -27.43
N LEU A 139 5.08 -2.25 -26.28
CA LEU A 139 3.96 -3.14 -25.94
C LEU A 139 2.73 -2.30 -25.56
N ARG A 140 1.54 -2.85 -25.77
CA ARG A 140 0.33 -2.34 -25.10
C ARG A 140 0.40 -2.61 -23.60
N HIS A 141 -0.21 -1.75 -22.80
CA HIS A 141 -0.22 -1.88 -21.35
C HIS A 141 -0.76 -3.23 -20.92
N ASN A 142 -1.86 -3.71 -21.52
CA ASN A 142 -2.41 -5.01 -21.13
C ASN A 142 -1.48 -6.18 -21.49
N ALA A 143 -0.75 -6.10 -22.61
CA ALA A 143 0.27 -7.10 -22.95
C ALA A 143 1.46 -7.08 -21.97
N ALA A 144 1.88 -5.89 -21.56
CA ALA A 144 2.93 -5.72 -20.56
C ALA A 144 2.51 -6.26 -19.17
N LEU A 145 1.25 -6.07 -18.79
CA LEU A 145 0.65 -6.65 -17.58
C LEU A 145 0.58 -8.17 -17.68
N GLY A 146 0.11 -8.70 -18.81
CA GLY A 146 0.07 -10.15 -19.08
C GLY A 146 1.45 -10.80 -18.96
N LEU A 147 2.49 -10.17 -19.52
CA LEU A 147 3.88 -10.66 -19.37
C LEU A 147 4.31 -10.65 -17.90
N TRP A 148 4.00 -9.57 -17.18
CA TRP A 148 4.36 -9.45 -15.77
C TRP A 148 3.66 -10.50 -14.90
N GLN A 149 2.37 -10.77 -15.16
CA GLN A 149 1.61 -11.80 -14.45
C GLN A 149 2.15 -13.21 -14.71
N LEU A 150 2.64 -13.52 -15.92
CA LEU A 150 3.34 -14.78 -16.19
C LEU A 150 4.67 -14.86 -15.42
N ALA A 151 5.43 -13.76 -15.36
CA ALA A 151 6.66 -13.72 -14.58
C ALA A 151 6.40 -13.89 -13.07
N VAL A 152 5.29 -13.35 -12.57
CA VAL A 152 4.84 -13.57 -11.18
C VAL A 152 4.46 -15.03 -10.97
N ALA A 153 3.72 -15.65 -11.90
CA ALA A 153 3.37 -17.06 -11.84
C ALA A 153 4.61 -17.96 -11.80
N GLU A 154 5.58 -17.74 -12.70
CA GLU A 154 6.85 -18.49 -12.74
C GLU A 154 7.68 -18.34 -11.44
N THR A 155 7.50 -17.23 -10.73
CA THR A 155 8.26 -16.90 -9.51
C THR A 155 7.38 -16.87 -8.27
N ILE A 156 6.24 -17.56 -8.32
CA ILE A 156 5.29 -17.59 -7.22
C ILE A 156 5.98 -18.15 -5.98
N THR A 157 5.86 -17.43 -4.87
CA THR A 157 6.40 -17.90 -3.60
C THR A 157 5.43 -18.88 -2.98
N LYS A 158 5.90 -19.67 -2.02
CA LYS A 158 4.99 -20.57 -1.30
C LYS A 158 3.79 -19.81 -0.72
N PRO A 159 3.92 -18.61 -0.09
CA PRO A 159 2.78 -17.94 0.57
C PRO A 159 1.72 -17.48 -0.40
N GLU A 160 2.17 -16.98 -1.55
CA GLU A 160 1.27 -16.62 -2.64
C GLU A 160 0.57 -17.87 -3.17
N LEU A 161 1.30 -18.97 -3.39
CA LEU A 161 0.75 -20.24 -3.87
C LEU A 161 -0.27 -20.86 -2.91
N ALA A 162 -0.05 -20.79 -1.59
CA ALA A 162 -0.98 -21.30 -0.59
C ALA A 162 -2.35 -20.61 -0.66
N ILE A 163 -2.37 -19.28 -0.82
CA ILE A 163 -3.61 -18.51 -0.99
C ILE A 163 -4.26 -18.82 -2.33
N GLN A 164 -3.48 -18.87 -3.42
CA GLN A 164 -4.02 -19.16 -4.75
C GLN A 164 -4.62 -20.57 -4.82
N GLY A 165 -3.92 -21.59 -4.31
CA GLY A 165 -4.41 -22.97 -4.28
C GLY A 165 -5.66 -23.13 -3.40
N ALA A 166 -5.71 -22.48 -2.23
CA ALA A 166 -6.91 -22.50 -1.40
C ALA A 166 -8.10 -21.78 -2.09
N ALA A 167 -7.86 -20.66 -2.77
CA ALA A 167 -8.88 -19.96 -3.54
C ALA A 167 -9.38 -20.79 -4.73
N GLU A 168 -8.48 -21.49 -5.43
CA GLU A 168 -8.84 -22.42 -6.51
C GLU A 168 -9.71 -23.58 -6.01
N TYR A 169 -9.41 -24.16 -4.85
CA TYR A 169 -10.25 -25.17 -4.21
C TYR A 169 -11.67 -24.64 -3.93
N VAL A 170 -11.77 -23.41 -3.39
CA VAL A 170 -13.07 -22.76 -3.15
C VAL A 170 -13.82 -22.49 -4.46
N ARG A 171 -13.13 -22.03 -5.53
CA ARG A 171 -13.74 -21.80 -6.85
C ARG A 171 -14.22 -23.09 -7.50
N ALA A 172 -13.48 -24.19 -7.34
CA ALA A 172 -13.81 -25.49 -7.91
C ALA A 172 -15.00 -26.17 -7.22
N ARG A 173 -15.29 -25.79 -5.97
CA ARG A 173 -16.43 -26.31 -5.21
C ARG A 173 -17.75 -25.79 -5.79
N MET A 174 -18.44 -26.63 -6.56
CA MET A 174 -19.75 -26.31 -7.13
C MET A 174 -20.85 -26.29 -6.06
N GLY A 175 -21.63 -25.20 -6.00
CA GLY A 175 -22.89 -25.13 -5.26
C GLY A 175 -22.74 -25.02 -3.74
N GLY A 176 -22.77 -23.79 -3.22
CA GLY A 176 -22.80 -23.49 -1.79
C GLY A 176 -22.80 -21.99 -1.54
N THR A 177 -23.29 -21.56 -0.37
CA THR A 177 -23.10 -20.16 0.05
C THR A 177 -21.69 -20.03 0.60
N LEU A 178 -20.90 -19.09 0.08
CA LEU A 178 -19.54 -18.84 0.54
C LEU A 178 -19.55 -18.30 1.98
N THR A 179 -18.70 -18.86 2.83
CA THR A 179 -18.47 -18.29 4.17
C THR A 179 -17.81 -16.91 4.04
N PRO A 180 -17.86 -16.06 5.08
CA PRO A 180 -17.13 -14.79 5.08
C PRO A 180 -15.62 -14.96 4.83
N ASP A 181 -15.01 -16.01 5.39
CA ASP A 181 -13.58 -16.28 5.22
C ASP A 181 -13.24 -16.77 3.80
N GLU A 182 -14.11 -17.57 3.18
CA GLU A 182 -13.96 -17.97 1.79
C GLU A 182 -14.08 -16.77 0.85
N ARG A 183 -15.03 -15.87 1.09
CA ARG A 183 -15.12 -14.61 0.33
C ARG A 183 -13.87 -13.76 0.50
N ARG A 184 -13.37 -13.62 1.72
CA ARG A 184 -12.11 -12.92 1.99
C ARG A 184 -10.95 -13.54 1.23
N LEU A 185 -10.83 -14.87 1.25
CA LEU A 185 -9.78 -15.61 0.56
C LEU A 185 -9.81 -15.37 -0.95
N LEU A 186 -11.00 -15.42 -1.57
CA LEU A 186 -11.18 -15.14 -2.99
C LEU A 186 -10.77 -13.70 -3.34
N LEU A 187 -11.18 -12.72 -2.53
CA LEU A 187 -10.76 -11.32 -2.70
C LEU A 187 -9.25 -11.15 -2.51
N MET A 188 -8.63 -11.85 -1.55
CA MET A 188 -7.17 -11.83 -1.38
C MET A 188 -6.45 -12.43 -2.59
N SER A 189 -6.96 -13.52 -3.16
CA SER A 189 -6.45 -14.14 -4.39
C SER A 189 -6.53 -13.18 -5.59
N GLU A 190 -7.64 -12.46 -5.74
CA GLU A 190 -7.80 -11.40 -6.76
C GLU A 190 -6.78 -10.27 -6.53
N GLN A 191 -6.64 -9.78 -5.30
CA GLN A 191 -5.64 -8.76 -4.97
C GLN A 191 -4.21 -9.22 -5.30
N LEU A 192 -3.87 -10.48 -5.03
CA LEU A 192 -2.56 -11.05 -5.38
C LEU A 192 -2.35 -11.24 -6.88
N ASP A 193 -3.42 -11.37 -7.68
CA ASP A 193 -3.33 -11.57 -9.12
C ASP A 193 -3.30 -10.26 -9.93
N ASP A 194 -3.83 -9.17 -9.35
CA ASP A 194 -4.06 -7.92 -10.07
C ASP A 194 -3.32 -6.71 -9.48
N GLU A 195 -3.16 -6.63 -8.15
CA GLU A 195 -2.79 -5.38 -7.48
C GLU A 195 -1.52 -5.48 -6.63
N VAL A 196 -1.32 -6.62 -5.96
CA VAL A 196 -0.34 -6.78 -4.89
C VAL A 196 0.78 -7.72 -5.33
N PHE A 197 1.85 -7.11 -5.85
CA PHE A 197 3.09 -7.80 -6.15
C PHE A 197 4.26 -7.28 -5.31
N TRP A 198 5.25 -8.13 -5.07
CA TRP A 198 6.59 -7.72 -4.68
C TRP A 198 7.49 -7.61 -5.92
N HIS A 199 8.58 -6.86 -5.81
CA HIS A 199 9.45 -6.56 -6.93
C HIS A 199 10.89 -6.90 -6.55
N ALA A 200 11.41 -8.03 -7.03
CA ALA A 200 12.82 -8.39 -6.89
C ALA A 200 13.46 -8.78 -8.22
N GLU A 201 14.79 -8.90 -8.21
CA GLU A 201 15.60 -9.23 -9.38
C GLU A 201 15.18 -10.54 -10.06
N SER A 202 14.74 -11.54 -9.28
CA SER A 202 14.24 -12.81 -9.80
C SER A 202 13.02 -12.64 -10.71
N ARG A 203 12.02 -11.81 -10.33
CA ARG A 203 10.84 -11.53 -11.17
C ARG A 203 11.21 -10.84 -12.48
N PHE A 204 12.12 -9.87 -12.43
CA PHE A 204 12.61 -9.19 -13.64
C PHE A 204 13.45 -10.13 -14.53
N THR A 205 14.15 -11.09 -13.92
CA THR A 205 14.88 -12.13 -14.65
C THR A 205 13.91 -13.07 -15.36
N ALA A 206 12.86 -13.55 -14.68
CA ALA A 206 11.79 -14.34 -15.27
C ALA A 206 11.07 -13.59 -16.40
N ALA A 207 10.67 -12.34 -16.15
CA ALA A 207 10.08 -11.47 -17.18
C ALA A 207 11.00 -11.31 -18.40
N THR A 208 12.32 -11.22 -18.20
CA THR A 208 13.30 -11.16 -19.30
C THR A 208 13.39 -12.48 -20.07
N GLN A 209 13.37 -13.62 -19.38
CA GLN A 209 13.40 -14.94 -20.01
C GLN A 209 12.13 -15.17 -20.84
N LEU A 210 10.96 -14.90 -20.26
CA LEU A 210 9.67 -14.96 -20.94
C LEU A 210 9.63 -14.00 -22.13
N ALA A 211 10.08 -12.75 -21.98
CA ALA A 211 10.15 -11.78 -23.07
C ALA A 211 11.04 -12.27 -24.23
N ARG A 212 12.19 -12.89 -23.94
CA ARG A 212 13.06 -13.44 -25.00
C ARG A 212 12.44 -14.61 -25.76
N VAL A 213 11.56 -15.37 -25.12
CA VAL A 213 10.84 -16.49 -25.74
C VAL A 213 9.62 -15.99 -26.52
N LEU A 214 8.94 -14.96 -26.02
CA LEU A 214 7.63 -14.56 -26.51
C LEU A 214 7.61 -13.31 -27.36
N LEU A 215 8.48 -12.34 -27.09
CA LEU A 215 8.40 -11.00 -27.64
C LEU A 215 9.60 -10.72 -28.54
N THR A 216 9.83 -11.58 -29.52
CA THR A 216 10.81 -11.34 -30.59
C THR A 216 10.36 -10.20 -31.51
N ASP A 217 11.29 -9.43 -32.09
CA ASP A 217 10.95 -8.37 -33.06
C ASP A 217 10.66 -8.97 -34.46
N ASP A 218 9.67 -9.86 -34.51
CA ASP A 218 9.14 -10.52 -35.72
C ASP A 218 7.61 -10.76 -35.62
N ASP A 219 7.02 -11.34 -36.67
CA ASP A 219 5.56 -11.58 -36.73
C ASP A 219 5.08 -12.54 -35.62
N SER A 220 5.93 -13.46 -35.18
CA SER A 220 5.64 -14.37 -34.08
C SER A 220 5.52 -13.60 -32.76
N GLY A 221 6.45 -12.68 -32.51
CA GLY A 221 6.39 -11.81 -31.33
C GLY A 221 5.19 -10.87 -31.34
N ALA A 222 4.77 -10.36 -32.49
CA ALA A 222 3.54 -9.58 -32.60
C ALA A 222 2.28 -10.41 -32.28
N ALA A 223 2.21 -11.66 -32.73
CA ALA A 223 1.12 -12.57 -32.38
C ALA A 223 1.11 -12.91 -30.88
N LYS A 224 2.28 -13.08 -30.26
CA LYS A 224 2.41 -13.31 -28.83
C LYS A 224 2.12 -12.07 -27.99
N GLU A 225 2.45 -10.87 -28.46
CA GLU A 225 2.01 -9.61 -27.83
C GLU A 225 0.47 -9.52 -27.80
N LYS A 226 -0.19 -9.91 -28.90
CA LYS A 226 -1.65 -9.99 -28.96
C LYS A 226 -2.21 -11.03 -27.99
N TRP A 227 -1.62 -12.21 -27.90
CA TRP A 227 -2.01 -13.24 -26.94
C TRP A 227 -1.84 -12.78 -25.48
N LEU A 228 -0.75 -12.07 -25.15
CA LEU A 228 -0.53 -11.44 -23.84
C LEU A 228 -1.53 -10.32 -23.56
N TYR A 229 -1.99 -9.62 -24.60
CA TYR A 229 -3.01 -8.58 -24.49
C TYR A 229 -4.42 -9.17 -24.26
N GLU A 230 -4.79 -10.25 -24.95
CA GLU A 230 -6.14 -10.82 -24.88
C GLU A 230 -6.38 -11.59 -23.58
N GLN A 231 -5.33 -12.17 -22.98
CA GLN A 231 -5.39 -12.91 -21.70
C GLN A 231 -6.54 -13.95 -21.64
N GLY A 232 -6.83 -14.58 -22.78
CA GLY A 232 -7.87 -15.60 -22.90
C GLY A 232 -7.51 -16.93 -22.22
N ASN A 233 -8.33 -17.96 -22.44
CA ASN A 233 -8.18 -19.26 -21.77
C ASN A 233 -6.79 -19.88 -21.93
N ASP A 234 -6.23 -19.90 -23.15
CA ASP A 234 -4.87 -20.43 -23.40
C ASP A 234 -3.79 -19.71 -22.58
N TRP A 235 -3.98 -18.40 -22.34
CA TRP A 235 -3.09 -17.63 -21.49
C TRP A 235 -3.26 -17.98 -20.02
N HIS A 236 -4.51 -18.16 -19.57
CA HIS A 236 -4.80 -18.56 -18.21
C HIS A 236 -4.27 -19.96 -17.90
N GLU A 237 -4.44 -20.92 -18.82
CA GLU A 237 -3.88 -22.27 -18.71
C GLU A 237 -2.36 -22.22 -18.58
N TRP A 238 -1.67 -21.46 -19.45
CA TRP A 238 -0.22 -21.37 -19.35
C TRP A 238 0.25 -20.65 -18.07
N ARG A 239 -0.51 -19.67 -17.58
CA ARG A 239 -0.25 -19.04 -16.27
C ARG A 239 -0.37 -20.06 -15.14
N LEU A 240 -1.39 -20.91 -15.15
CA LEU A 240 -1.56 -21.98 -14.15
C LEU A 240 -0.43 -23.01 -14.24
N ASP A 241 -0.04 -23.43 -15.44
CA ASP A 241 1.10 -24.32 -15.64
C ASP A 241 2.37 -23.72 -15.05
N LEU A 242 2.66 -22.44 -15.27
CA LEU A 242 3.82 -21.76 -14.67
C LEU A 242 3.76 -21.71 -13.14
N ARG A 243 2.56 -21.56 -12.53
CA ARG A 243 2.39 -21.56 -11.07
C ARG A 243 2.68 -22.91 -10.44
N HIS A 244 2.25 -23.99 -11.10
CA HIS A 244 2.35 -25.36 -10.58
C HIS A 244 3.53 -26.13 -11.14
N ALA A 245 4.26 -25.56 -12.11
CA ALA A 245 5.41 -26.22 -12.67
C ALA A 245 6.40 -26.54 -11.56
N ASP A 246 6.80 -27.82 -11.52
CA ASP A 246 7.78 -28.38 -10.58
C ASP A 246 9.22 -27.91 -10.91
N HIS A 247 9.35 -26.68 -11.41
CA HIS A 247 10.55 -26.06 -11.93
C HIS A 247 11.47 -25.60 -10.81
N GLY A 248 11.94 -26.51 -9.95
CA GLY A 248 13.06 -26.25 -9.03
C GLY A 248 12.96 -24.92 -8.27
N SER A 249 11.73 -24.44 -7.99
CA SER A 249 11.45 -23.15 -7.36
C SER A 249 11.96 -23.14 -5.92
N GLN A 250 12.18 -24.34 -5.35
CA GLN A 250 12.97 -24.54 -4.12
C GLN A 250 14.45 -24.10 -4.22
N GLN A 251 15.03 -23.94 -5.41
CA GLN A 251 16.42 -23.48 -5.60
C GLN A 251 16.56 -22.04 -6.11
N ARG A 252 15.51 -21.41 -6.67
CA ARG A 252 15.59 -20.03 -7.20
C ARG A 252 15.01 -18.96 -6.26
N GLY A 253 14.07 -19.32 -5.39
CA GLY A 253 13.62 -18.46 -4.30
C GLY A 253 14.52 -18.61 -3.09
N GLY A 254 15.51 -17.74 -2.92
CA GLY A 254 16.25 -17.67 -1.65
C GLY A 254 15.29 -17.33 -0.50
N TRP A 255 15.73 -17.54 0.75
CA TRP A 255 14.99 -17.25 1.99
C TRP A 255 14.33 -15.84 2.02
N GLU A 256 14.86 -14.89 1.26
CA GLU A 256 14.30 -13.54 1.09
C GLU A 256 12.97 -13.49 0.29
N ALA A 257 12.74 -14.44 -0.63
CA ALA A 257 11.58 -14.48 -1.51
C ALA A 257 10.30 -14.84 -0.75
N ASP A 258 10.32 -15.87 0.10
CA ASP A 258 9.14 -16.27 0.89
C ASP A 258 8.74 -15.19 1.92
N GLY A 259 9.71 -14.48 2.50
CA GLY A 259 9.42 -13.29 3.30
C GLY A 259 8.73 -12.20 2.47
N ARG A 260 9.20 -11.92 1.24
CA ARG A 260 8.54 -10.95 0.33
C ARG A 260 7.14 -11.41 -0.09
N GLY A 261 6.98 -12.70 -0.39
CA GLY A 261 5.69 -13.34 -0.65
C GLY A 261 4.71 -13.12 0.49
N SER A 262 5.15 -13.39 1.73
CA SER A 262 4.32 -13.18 2.92
C SER A 262 3.92 -11.72 3.12
N THR A 263 4.80 -10.75 2.81
CA THR A 263 4.39 -9.33 2.81
C THR A 263 3.39 -8.99 1.70
N ALA A 264 3.43 -9.68 0.57
CA ALA A 264 2.42 -9.49 -0.48
C ALA A 264 1.08 -10.07 -0.03
N VAL A 265 1.06 -11.26 0.56
CA VAL A 265 -0.18 -11.81 1.13
C VAL A 265 -0.74 -10.92 2.24
N TRP A 266 0.12 -10.43 3.13
CA TRP A 266 -0.29 -9.48 4.16
C TRP A 266 -0.90 -8.21 3.56
N ARG A 267 -0.29 -7.65 2.51
CA ARG A 267 -0.82 -6.48 1.78
C ARG A 267 -2.15 -6.76 1.09
N ALA A 268 -2.31 -7.95 0.50
CA ALA A 268 -3.58 -8.37 -0.09
C ALA A 268 -4.68 -8.44 0.98
N GLY A 269 -4.40 -9.09 2.12
CA GLY A 269 -5.31 -9.11 3.27
C GLY A 269 -5.64 -7.71 3.78
N ARG A 270 -4.65 -6.83 3.86
CA ARG A 270 -4.81 -5.42 4.25
C ARG A 270 -5.69 -4.63 3.27
N ASN A 271 -5.53 -4.82 1.97
CA ASN A 271 -6.38 -4.18 0.97
C ASN A 271 -7.83 -4.64 1.12
N VAL A 272 -8.05 -5.95 1.32
CA VAL A 272 -9.38 -6.49 1.59
C VAL A 272 -9.95 -5.87 2.87
N ASP A 273 -9.19 -5.83 3.97
CA ASP A 273 -9.63 -5.20 5.22
C ASP A 273 -10.01 -3.72 5.06
N LEU A 274 -9.29 -2.97 4.22
CA LEU A 274 -9.59 -1.56 3.93
C LEU A 274 -10.85 -1.38 3.07
N GLN A 275 -11.11 -2.28 2.11
CA GLN A 275 -12.37 -2.30 1.35
C GLN A 275 -13.55 -2.56 2.28
N ASP A 276 -13.42 -3.62 3.07
CA ASP A 276 -14.33 -4.04 4.13
C ASP A 276 -14.62 -2.93 5.16
N PHE A 277 -13.59 -2.21 5.59
CA PHE A 277 -13.69 -1.06 6.47
C PHE A 277 -14.45 0.09 5.81
N THR A 278 -14.19 0.35 4.53
CA THR A 278 -14.88 1.37 3.75
C THR A 278 -16.37 1.03 3.61
N ASP A 279 -16.70 -0.23 3.36
CA ASP A 279 -18.09 -0.70 3.27
C ASP A 279 -18.81 -0.63 4.61
N TRP A 280 -18.15 -1.00 5.70
CA TRP A 280 -18.67 -0.78 7.05
C TRP A 280 -18.91 0.70 7.36
N LEU A 281 -17.96 1.58 7.04
CA LEU A 281 -18.14 3.03 7.21
C LEU A 281 -19.38 3.51 6.43
N ARG A 282 -19.59 3.02 5.22
CA ARG A 282 -20.74 3.41 4.37
C ARG A 282 -22.09 2.99 4.95
N THR A 283 -22.14 1.92 5.74
CA THR A 283 -23.38 1.43 6.34
C THR A 283 -23.69 2.11 7.68
N LEU A 284 -22.73 2.77 8.33
CA LEU A 284 -22.94 3.46 9.61
C LEU A 284 -24.13 4.43 9.57
N ASP A 285 -25.23 4.03 10.17
CA ASP A 285 -26.49 4.78 10.22
C ASP A 285 -27.02 4.98 11.66
N GLY A 286 -26.26 4.52 12.66
CA GLY A 286 -26.64 4.47 14.07
C GLY A 286 -27.28 3.15 14.52
N ARG A 287 -27.56 2.22 13.60
CA ARG A 287 -28.04 0.86 13.86
C ARG A 287 -26.99 -0.21 13.57
N THR A 288 -26.09 0.06 12.61
CA THR A 288 -24.94 -0.81 12.33
C THR A 288 -24.09 -1.04 13.57
N PRO A 289 -23.55 -2.27 13.78
CA PRO A 289 -22.54 -2.51 14.80
C PRO A 289 -21.40 -1.49 14.71
N ARG A 290 -21.10 -0.88 15.86
CA ARG A 290 -20.18 0.25 15.95
C ARG A 290 -18.71 -0.16 16.06
N THR A 291 -18.45 -1.44 16.29
CA THR A 291 -17.09 -1.99 16.36
C THR A 291 -16.85 -2.84 15.12
N ARG A 292 -15.64 -2.76 14.57
CA ARG A 292 -15.17 -3.63 13.50
C ARG A 292 -13.76 -4.12 13.81
N ILE A 293 -13.48 -5.38 13.49
CA ILE A 293 -12.14 -5.96 13.59
C ILE A 293 -11.41 -5.77 12.25
N MET A 294 -10.17 -5.29 12.31
CA MET A 294 -9.25 -5.20 11.19
C MET A 294 -8.20 -6.30 11.35
N ARG A 295 -8.26 -7.35 10.53
CA ARG A 295 -7.36 -8.52 10.66
C ARG A 295 -5.91 -8.18 10.35
N ALA A 296 -5.68 -7.37 9.31
CA ALA A 296 -4.40 -6.73 9.04
C ALA A 296 -4.54 -5.22 9.34
N PRO A 297 -3.84 -4.68 10.36
CA PRO A 297 -2.73 -5.30 11.11
C PRO A 297 -3.11 -6.07 12.39
N GLY A 298 -4.39 -6.17 12.76
CA GLY A 298 -4.82 -6.88 13.98
C GLY A 298 -5.26 -5.94 15.10
N TRP A 299 -6.25 -5.08 14.83
CA TRP A 299 -6.84 -4.18 15.84
C TRP A 299 -8.34 -4.06 15.67
N SER A 300 -9.05 -3.57 16.69
CA SER A 300 -10.44 -3.13 16.55
C SER A 300 -10.51 -1.63 16.27
N VAL A 301 -11.52 -1.24 15.50
CA VAL A 301 -11.93 0.15 15.32
C VAL A 301 -13.35 0.31 15.85
N ARG A 302 -13.64 1.45 16.48
CA ARG A 302 -14.96 1.76 17.04
C ARG A 302 -15.43 3.14 16.63
N ALA A 303 -16.57 3.21 15.93
CA ALA A 303 -17.28 4.44 15.66
C ALA A 303 -18.05 4.94 16.91
N PRO A 304 -17.93 6.22 17.27
CA PRO A 304 -18.75 6.80 18.33
C PRO A 304 -20.26 6.68 18.04
N ALA A 305 -21.07 6.54 19.10
CA ALA A 305 -22.54 6.40 19.00
C ALA A 305 -23.25 7.49 18.18
N GLY A 306 -22.69 8.71 18.21
CA GLY A 306 -23.27 9.88 17.54
C GLY A 306 -22.83 10.05 16.08
N TRP A 307 -22.09 9.08 15.52
CA TRP A 307 -21.53 9.16 14.16
C TRP A 307 -22.28 8.23 13.20
N ALA A 308 -22.53 8.76 12.02
CA ALA A 308 -23.10 8.08 10.87
C ALA A 308 -22.46 8.61 9.59
N THR A 309 -22.73 7.94 8.48
CA THR A 309 -22.24 8.28 7.16
C THR A 309 -23.41 8.66 6.27
N HIS A 310 -23.24 9.70 5.46
CA HIS A 310 -24.16 9.99 4.36
C HIS A 310 -23.46 9.73 3.02
N VAL A 311 -24.06 8.88 2.20
CA VAL A 311 -23.53 8.51 0.88
C VAL A 311 -24.32 9.26 -0.19
N VAL A 312 -23.63 10.08 -0.97
CA VAL A 312 -24.19 10.68 -2.18
C VAL A 312 -24.07 9.67 -3.32
N PRO A 313 -25.17 9.32 -4.01
CA PRO A 313 -25.17 8.35 -5.09
C PRO A 313 -24.19 8.69 -6.22
N ARG A 314 -23.76 7.66 -6.96
CA ARG A 314 -22.85 7.80 -8.10
C ARG A 314 -23.44 8.72 -9.15
N GLY A 315 -22.61 9.63 -9.68
CA GLY A 315 -23.00 10.57 -10.73
C GLY A 315 -23.84 11.76 -10.27
N GLN A 316 -24.12 11.88 -8.96
CA GLN A 316 -24.73 13.08 -8.40
C GLN A 316 -23.66 14.03 -7.87
N GLU A 317 -23.86 15.33 -8.10
CA GLU A 317 -23.04 16.36 -7.49
C GLU A 317 -23.26 16.40 -5.98
N LEU A 318 -22.22 16.78 -5.23
CA LEU A 318 -22.31 16.97 -3.78
C LEU A 318 -23.30 18.11 -3.50
N PRO A 319 -24.43 17.86 -2.79
CA PRO A 319 -25.39 18.91 -2.46
C PRO A 319 -24.72 20.11 -1.79
N GLU A 320 -25.12 21.32 -2.17
CA GLU A 320 -24.47 22.58 -1.76
C GLU A 320 -24.28 22.68 -0.24
N ARG A 321 -25.26 22.23 0.54
CA ARG A 321 -25.17 22.19 2.02
C ARG A 321 -23.96 21.41 2.53
N PHE A 322 -23.66 20.26 1.92
CA PHE A 322 -22.52 19.42 2.32
C PHE A 322 -21.21 20.02 1.83
N ALA A 323 -21.20 20.62 0.65
CA ALA A 323 -20.05 21.36 0.14
C ALA A 323 -19.69 22.54 1.08
N GLN A 324 -20.70 23.29 1.54
CA GLN A 324 -20.50 24.38 2.50
C GLN A 324 -19.99 23.88 3.86
N TRP A 325 -20.50 22.75 4.36
CA TRP A 325 -20.00 22.14 5.60
C TRP A 325 -18.56 21.64 5.45
N ALA A 326 -18.24 20.99 4.33
CA ALA A 326 -16.89 20.53 4.05
C ALA A 326 -15.89 21.70 3.95
N ALA A 327 -16.28 22.81 3.31
CA ALA A 327 -15.46 24.02 3.22
C ALA A 327 -15.19 24.67 4.58
N ARG A 328 -16.08 24.45 5.56
CA ARG A 328 -15.95 24.94 6.95
C ARG A 328 -15.36 23.90 7.90
N ASP A 329 -14.80 22.81 7.38
CA ASP A 329 -14.24 21.71 8.15
C ASP A 329 -15.28 21.05 9.09
N GLN A 330 -16.57 21.11 8.78
CA GLN A 330 -17.62 20.53 9.62
C GLN A 330 -17.93 19.07 9.26
N VAL A 331 -17.46 18.60 8.11
CA VAL A 331 -17.53 17.21 7.65
C VAL A 331 -16.33 16.93 6.74
N LEU A 332 -15.93 15.68 6.66
CA LEU A 332 -15.04 15.16 5.63
C LEU A 332 -15.86 14.73 4.41
N VAL A 333 -15.32 15.02 3.23
CA VAL A 333 -15.86 14.53 1.96
C VAL A 333 -14.76 13.92 1.13
N TRP A 334 -14.94 12.68 0.72
CA TRP A 334 -14.02 11.99 -0.18
C TRP A 334 -14.76 11.05 -1.14
N PRO A 335 -14.20 10.81 -2.34
CA PRO A 335 -14.80 9.90 -3.30
C PRO A 335 -14.49 8.43 -2.96
N VAL A 336 -15.47 7.55 -3.17
CA VAL A 336 -15.34 6.08 -3.11
C VAL A 336 -16.21 5.47 -4.21
N ASP A 337 -15.63 4.70 -5.13
CA ASP A 337 -16.34 4.02 -6.24
C ASP A 337 -17.30 4.92 -7.05
N GLY A 338 -16.87 6.17 -7.29
CA GLY A 338 -17.67 7.18 -7.99
C GLY A 338 -18.83 7.77 -7.17
N ARG A 339 -18.96 7.41 -5.89
CA ARG A 339 -19.84 8.02 -4.89
C ARG A 339 -19.08 9.05 -4.07
N GLN A 340 -19.76 9.99 -3.43
CA GLN A 340 -19.16 10.88 -2.42
C GLN A 340 -19.60 10.46 -1.03
N ILE A 341 -18.64 10.29 -0.12
CA ILE A 341 -18.88 9.95 1.27
C ILE A 341 -18.83 11.24 2.08
N VAL A 342 -19.87 11.52 2.88
CA VAL A 342 -19.92 12.65 3.81
C VAL A 342 -19.93 12.11 5.24
N TRP A 343 -18.89 12.40 6.01
CA TRP A 343 -18.69 11.80 7.32
C TRP A 343 -17.85 12.68 8.26
N PRO A 344 -18.04 12.60 9.58
CA PRO A 344 -19.18 12.02 10.26
C PRO A 344 -20.36 12.99 10.24
N VAL A 345 -21.56 12.44 10.15
CA VAL A 345 -22.83 13.15 10.37
C VAL A 345 -23.59 12.51 11.52
N ARG A 346 -24.62 13.18 12.04
CA ARG A 346 -25.47 12.60 13.09
C ARG A 346 -26.46 11.56 12.53
N PRO A 347 -26.70 10.43 13.24
CA PRO A 347 -27.75 9.48 12.91
C PRO A 347 -29.14 10.14 12.81
N GLY A 348 -29.96 9.68 11.86
CA GLY A 348 -31.36 10.12 11.69
C GLY A 348 -31.59 11.58 11.24
N ARG A 349 -30.61 12.48 11.43
CA ARG A 349 -30.62 13.86 10.93
C ARG A 349 -29.26 14.20 10.37
N THR A 350 -29.15 14.29 9.05
CA THR A 350 -27.89 14.60 8.36
C THR A 350 -27.42 16.02 8.66
N ARG A 351 -26.75 16.19 9.80
CA ARG A 351 -26.11 17.41 10.28
C ARG A 351 -24.69 17.08 10.74
N PRO A 352 -23.76 18.03 10.68
CA PRO A 352 -22.41 17.86 11.22
C PRO A 352 -22.41 17.40 12.68
N VAL A 353 -21.40 16.62 13.05
CA VAL A 353 -21.13 16.32 14.45
C VAL A 353 -20.35 17.49 15.06
N PRO A 354 -20.81 18.13 16.14
CA PRO A 354 -20.06 19.21 16.77
C PRO A 354 -18.71 18.75 17.31
N GLY A 355 -17.68 19.58 17.17
CA GLY A 355 -16.33 19.31 17.67
C GLY A 355 -15.48 18.49 16.70
N ILE A 356 -16.01 18.13 15.52
CA ILE A 356 -15.27 17.41 14.48
C ILE A 356 -14.26 18.29 13.74
N GLU A 357 -14.42 19.61 13.84
CA GLU A 357 -13.66 20.60 13.08
C GLU A 357 -12.14 20.40 13.10
N PRO A 358 -11.51 20.06 14.24
CA PRO A 358 -10.05 19.84 14.30
C PRO A 358 -9.61 18.60 13.50
N LEU A 359 -10.43 17.54 13.49
CA LEU A 359 -10.16 16.31 12.75
C LEU A 359 -10.34 16.55 11.25
N ALA A 360 -11.39 17.26 10.88
CA ALA A 360 -11.68 17.57 9.48
C ALA A 360 -10.63 18.50 8.87
N ALA A 361 -10.22 19.54 9.61
CA ALA A 361 -9.17 20.46 9.21
C ALA A 361 -7.82 19.74 9.00
N LEU A 362 -7.49 18.77 9.86
CA LEU A 362 -6.29 17.94 9.71
C LEU A 362 -6.38 17.07 8.45
N ALA A 363 -7.50 16.37 8.22
CA ALA A 363 -7.62 15.49 7.06
C ALA A 363 -7.57 16.24 5.72
N ARG A 364 -7.99 17.51 5.67
CA ARG A 364 -7.85 18.37 4.48
C ARG A 364 -6.40 18.62 4.07
N THR A 365 -5.46 18.51 5.01
CA THR A 365 -4.02 18.63 4.72
C THR A 365 -3.42 17.36 4.11
N LEU A 366 -4.16 16.24 4.16
CA LEU A 366 -3.74 14.95 3.64
C LEU A 366 -4.08 14.81 2.17
N ARG A 367 -3.39 13.90 1.48
CA ARG A 367 -3.78 13.53 0.12
C ARG A 367 -5.08 12.72 0.17
N PRO A 368 -5.93 12.75 -0.88
CA PRO A 368 -7.20 12.02 -0.87
C PRO A 368 -7.08 10.54 -0.49
N GLN A 369 -6.04 9.86 -0.96
CA GLN A 369 -5.78 8.45 -0.64
C GLN A 369 -5.37 8.19 0.82
N GLU A 370 -4.99 9.22 1.57
CA GLU A 370 -4.58 9.10 2.98
C GLU A 370 -5.73 9.38 3.95
N VAL A 371 -6.87 9.88 3.46
CA VAL A 371 -8.03 10.20 4.29
C VAL A 371 -8.59 8.93 4.96
N LEU A 372 -8.66 7.81 4.24
CA LEU A 372 -9.17 6.56 4.81
C LEU A 372 -8.26 6.02 5.92
N GLU A 373 -6.93 6.05 5.72
CA GLU A 373 -5.95 5.69 6.77
C GLU A 373 -6.10 6.58 8.01
N PHE A 374 -6.38 7.87 7.80
CA PHE A 374 -6.62 8.81 8.89
C PHE A 374 -7.91 8.50 9.65
N VAL A 375 -9.01 8.25 8.94
CA VAL A 375 -10.29 7.85 9.52
C VAL A 375 -10.14 6.57 10.34
N GLU A 376 -9.45 5.56 9.83
CA GLU A 376 -9.13 4.36 10.59
C GLU A 376 -8.33 4.69 11.86
N ALA A 377 -7.24 5.46 11.73
CA ALA A 377 -6.35 5.75 12.85
C ALA A 377 -7.02 6.48 14.03
N ILE A 378 -8.02 7.32 13.77
CA ILE A 378 -8.78 8.00 14.83
C ILE A 378 -9.88 7.11 15.43
N LEU A 379 -10.27 6.04 14.75
CA LEU A 379 -11.26 5.07 15.20
C LEU A 379 -10.65 3.84 15.91
N ILE A 380 -9.34 3.59 15.79
CA ILE A 380 -8.67 2.49 16.51
C ILE A 380 -9.01 2.55 18.00
N GLU A 381 -9.39 1.41 18.55
CA GLU A 381 -9.62 1.24 19.99
C GLU A 381 -8.27 0.97 20.68
N TRP A 382 -7.58 2.05 21.06
CA TRP A 382 -6.25 1.95 21.65
C TRP A 382 -6.29 1.31 23.03
N GLY A 383 -5.38 0.36 23.27
CA GLY A 383 -5.25 -0.36 24.54
C GLY A 383 -6.17 -1.57 24.68
N THR A 384 -6.97 -1.90 23.66
CA THR A 384 -7.87 -3.06 23.65
C THR A 384 -7.35 -4.12 22.70
N SER A 385 -7.16 -5.35 23.17
CA SER A 385 -6.79 -6.48 22.31
C SER A 385 -7.98 -6.91 21.45
N VAL A 386 -7.73 -7.58 20.33
CA VAL A 386 -8.82 -8.08 19.47
C VAL A 386 -9.70 -9.06 20.25
N THR A 387 -9.10 -9.93 21.07
CA THR A 387 -9.82 -10.87 21.94
C THR A 387 -10.75 -10.17 22.92
N ASP A 388 -10.30 -9.10 23.58
CA ASP A 388 -11.16 -8.31 24.48
C ASP A 388 -12.32 -7.63 23.73
N ALA A 389 -12.08 -7.18 22.48
CA ALA A 389 -13.11 -6.56 21.65
C ALA A 389 -14.17 -7.57 21.18
N VAL A 390 -13.79 -8.84 20.97
CA VAL A 390 -14.71 -9.92 20.61
C VAL A 390 -15.57 -10.30 21.80
N ASP A 391 -14.98 -10.52 22.97
CA ASP A 391 -15.72 -10.84 24.20
C ASP A 391 -16.74 -9.75 24.57
N ALA A 392 -16.40 -8.48 24.34
CA ALA A 392 -17.30 -7.36 24.56
C ALA A 392 -18.46 -7.26 23.55
N SER A 393 -18.31 -7.84 22.36
CA SER A 393 -19.34 -7.81 21.30
C SER A 393 -20.29 -9.01 21.34
N ILE A 394 -19.90 -10.13 21.95
CA ILE A 394 -20.75 -11.33 22.15
C ILE A 394 -21.97 -11.07 23.06
N GLY A 395 -22.00 -9.94 23.80
CA GLY A 395 -23.15 -9.54 24.60
C GLY A 395 -24.33 -8.92 23.82
N LEU A 396 -24.18 -8.65 22.53
CA LEU A 396 -25.16 -7.95 21.70
C LEU A 396 -25.18 -8.54 20.27
N ASP A 397 -26.21 -9.32 19.99
CA ASP A 397 -26.70 -9.76 18.67
C ASP A 397 -26.12 -11.08 18.09
N ASP A 398 -26.95 -12.13 18.20
CA ASP A 398 -26.89 -13.45 17.55
C ASP A 398 -27.56 -13.38 16.18
N ASP A 399 -26.89 -12.75 15.22
CA ASP A 399 -27.36 -12.66 13.83
C ASP A 399 -26.25 -12.94 12.82
N GLY A 400 -25.50 -14.03 13.06
CA GLY A 400 -24.82 -14.80 12.00
C GLY A 400 -23.76 -14.08 11.17
N SER A 401 -23.41 -12.83 11.46
CA SER A 401 -22.31 -12.10 10.83
C SER A 401 -21.00 -12.20 11.62
N GLY A 402 -20.96 -13.04 12.64
CA GLY A 402 -19.76 -13.29 13.44
C GLY A 402 -18.67 -13.87 12.56
N ALA A 403 -17.53 -13.17 12.47
CA ALA A 403 -16.27 -13.84 12.19
C ALA A 403 -16.21 -15.08 13.09
N SER A 404 -15.99 -16.27 12.53
CA SER A 404 -16.01 -17.51 13.30
C SER A 404 -15.08 -17.38 14.50
N ASN A 405 -15.69 -17.46 15.69
CA ASN A 405 -15.08 -17.25 17.01
C ASN A 405 -13.83 -18.13 17.23
N GLU A 406 -13.73 -19.25 16.52
CA GLU A 406 -12.60 -20.19 16.60
C GLU A 406 -11.29 -19.61 16.03
N LEU A 407 -11.33 -18.67 15.08
CA LEU A 407 -10.10 -18.13 14.46
C LEU A 407 -9.49 -16.97 15.25
N VAL A 408 -10.29 -16.13 15.92
CA VAL A 408 -9.75 -14.99 16.68
C VAL A 408 -9.00 -15.46 17.94
N ALA A 409 -9.39 -16.61 18.48
CA ALA A 409 -8.74 -17.23 19.63
C ALA A 409 -7.35 -17.83 19.33
N GLU A 410 -7.03 -18.08 18.05
CA GLU A 410 -5.75 -18.71 17.65
C GLU A 410 -4.62 -17.67 17.40
N PHE A 411 -4.95 -16.39 17.27
CA PHE A 411 -3.99 -15.33 16.96
C PHE A 411 -3.75 -14.37 18.13
N ASP A 412 -2.52 -14.36 18.64
CA ASP A 412 -2.05 -13.35 19.59
C ASP A 412 -1.72 -12.05 18.84
N PHE A 413 -2.72 -11.22 18.59
CA PHE A 413 -2.53 -9.89 18.01
C PHE A 413 -1.98 -8.93 19.07
N PRO A 414 -0.84 -8.25 18.83
CA PRO A 414 -0.30 -7.31 19.79
C PRO A 414 -1.28 -6.16 20.01
N THR A 415 -1.61 -5.87 21.28
CA THR A 415 -2.50 -4.78 21.64
C THR A 415 -1.97 -3.43 21.08
N PRO A 416 -2.77 -2.69 20.29
CA PRO A 416 -2.36 -1.40 19.76
C PRO A 416 -2.32 -0.36 20.88
N TYR A 417 -1.16 0.25 21.14
CA TYR A 417 -1.02 1.28 22.18
C TYR A 417 -0.72 2.66 21.59
N LEU A 418 -1.46 3.68 22.01
CA LEU A 418 -1.12 5.07 21.70
C LEU A 418 -0.15 5.58 22.76
N TRP A 419 1.10 5.81 22.34
CA TRP A 419 2.15 6.32 23.21
C TRP A 419 2.31 7.83 23.07
N LEU A 420 2.11 8.56 24.16
CA LEU A 420 2.29 10.00 24.25
C LEU A 420 3.61 10.33 24.95
N PRO A 421 4.38 11.33 24.50
CA PRO A 421 5.45 11.89 25.33
C PRO A 421 4.89 12.32 26.68
N VAL A 422 5.57 11.99 27.78
CA VAL A 422 5.12 12.30 29.14
C VAL A 422 4.87 13.80 29.34
N ASP A 423 5.68 14.67 28.74
CA ASP A 423 5.44 16.12 28.78
C ASP A 423 4.08 16.48 28.18
N LYS A 424 3.69 15.83 27.08
CA LYS A 424 2.39 16.07 26.45
C LYS A 424 1.24 15.49 27.24
N ALA A 425 1.40 14.30 27.82
CA ALA A 425 0.41 13.77 28.74
C ALA A 425 0.18 14.72 29.95
N PHE A 426 1.24 15.35 30.46
CA PHE A 426 1.13 16.35 31.53
C PHE A 426 0.52 17.67 31.04
N ASP A 427 0.96 18.22 29.91
CA ASP A 427 0.42 19.43 29.31
C ASP A 427 -1.10 19.31 29.06
N PHE A 428 -1.57 18.12 28.70
CA PHE A 428 -2.98 17.83 28.45
C PHE A 428 -3.77 17.49 29.72
N GLY A 429 -3.11 17.43 30.88
CA GLY A 429 -3.74 17.10 32.16
C GLY A 429 -4.12 15.62 32.32
N PHE A 430 -3.55 14.72 31.52
CA PHE A 430 -3.79 13.27 31.65
C PHE A 430 -2.99 12.62 32.79
N ILE A 431 -1.87 13.24 33.18
CA ILE A 431 -1.04 12.81 34.30
C ILE A 431 -0.66 14.02 35.16
N ASP A 432 -0.35 13.77 36.43
CA ASP A 432 0.07 14.82 37.37
C ASP A 432 1.59 15.08 37.35
N ALA A 433 2.02 16.11 38.08
CA ALA A 433 3.42 16.51 38.16
C ALA A 433 4.31 15.49 38.90
N GLY A 434 3.74 14.68 39.79
CA GLY A 434 4.43 13.58 40.46
C GLY A 434 4.74 12.44 39.49
N GLN A 435 3.72 11.99 38.76
CA GLN A 435 3.81 10.97 37.71
C GLN A 435 4.78 11.39 36.61
N ARG A 436 4.73 12.65 36.15
CA ARG A 436 5.70 13.20 35.19
C ARG A 436 7.14 13.12 35.71
N ARG A 437 7.38 13.53 36.96
CA ARG A 437 8.72 13.49 37.56
C ARG A 437 9.24 12.06 37.70
N ALA A 438 8.40 11.13 38.15
CA ALA A 438 8.76 9.72 38.29
C ALA A 438 9.13 9.09 36.93
N ALA A 439 8.31 9.32 35.90
CA ALA A 439 8.58 8.80 34.55
C ALA A 439 9.84 9.41 33.92
N MET A 440 10.08 10.71 34.13
CA MET A 440 11.31 11.38 33.70
C MET A 440 12.55 10.86 34.42
N ALA A 441 12.47 10.65 35.73
CA ALA A 441 13.57 10.07 36.52
C ALA A 441 13.91 8.65 36.05
N ALA A 442 12.90 7.79 35.86
CA ALA A 442 13.10 6.44 35.35
C ALA A 442 13.71 6.41 33.94
N ALA A 443 13.28 7.30 33.04
CA ALA A 443 13.89 7.43 31.71
C ALA A 443 15.35 7.93 31.76
N TYR A 444 15.69 8.78 32.72
CA TYR A 444 17.06 9.23 32.96
C TYR A 444 17.94 8.08 33.45
N GLU A 445 17.46 7.27 34.40
CA GLU A 445 18.17 6.09 34.92
C GLU A 445 18.38 5.00 33.85
N GLN A 446 17.42 4.84 32.93
CA GLN A 446 17.50 3.86 31.84
C GLN A 446 18.25 4.34 30.61
N ALA A 447 18.66 5.62 30.56
CA ALA A 447 19.47 6.13 29.46
C ALA A 447 20.83 5.39 29.46
N PRO A 448 21.18 4.62 28.41
CA PRO A 448 22.37 3.79 28.46
C PRO A 448 23.64 4.65 28.52
N HIS A 449 24.38 4.60 29.64
CA HIS A 449 25.73 5.17 29.78
C HIS A 449 26.82 4.41 28.98
N ARG A 450 26.48 3.42 28.15
CA ARG A 450 27.45 2.59 27.43
C ARG A 450 27.80 3.15 26.04
N THR A 451 29.08 3.50 25.86
CA THR A 451 29.78 3.50 24.56
C THR A 451 29.67 2.10 23.94
N ARG A 452 29.32 2.00 22.66
CA ARG A 452 29.14 0.71 21.97
C ARG A 452 30.31 0.42 21.03
N THR A 453 30.79 -0.82 21.06
CA THR A 453 31.56 -1.48 20.01
C THR A 453 30.76 -1.58 18.71
N ALA A 454 31.46 -1.58 17.58
CA ALA A 454 30.84 -1.57 16.25
C ALA A 454 30.13 -2.91 15.95
N GLY A 455 28.86 -2.86 15.52
CA GLY A 455 28.18 -4.03 14.93
C GLY A 455 26.71 -4.23 15.32
N GLU A 456 26.25 -3.68 16.44
CA GLU A 456 24.89 -4.01 16.91
C GLU A 456 23.79 -3.17 16.25
N ARG A 457 22.73 -3.85 15.80
CA ARG A 457 21.59 -3.32 15.01
C ARG A 457 20.77 -2.29 15.82
N ILE A 458 20.14 -1.35 15.10
CA ILE A 458 19.37 -0.22 15.63
C ILE A 458 17.90 -0.62 15.78
N VAL A 459 17.32 -0.54 16.98
CA VAL A 459 15.87 -0.62 17.21
C VAL A 459 15.47 0.40 18.28
N SER A 460 14.31 1.05 18.09
CA SER A 460 13.61 1.74 19.18
C SER A 460 12.87 0.70 20.00
N GLU A 461 13.55 0.12 20.99
CA GLU A 461 12.94 -0.86 21.87
C GLU A 461 12.30 -0.15 23.08
N PRO A 462 11.02 -0.41 23.35
CA PRO A 462 10.40 0.00 24.61
C PRO A 462 11.06 -0.77 25.76
N GLY A 463 11.67 -0.06 26.71
CA GLY A 463 12.13 -0.63 27.98
C GLY A 463 11.04 -0.56 29.05
N PRO A 464 11.02 -1.47 30.04
CA PRO A 464 10.02 -1.46 31.12
C PRO A 464 10.11 -0.13 31.87
N GLY A 465 9.02 0.63 31.93
CA GLY A 465 8.96 1.87 32.70
C GLY A 465 8.81 1.63 34.21
N PRO A 466 8.68 2.71 35.00
CA PRO A 466 8.49 2.61 36.45
C PRO A 466 7.17 1.93 36.86
N ASP A 467 6.20 1.84 35.94
CA ASP A 467 4.93 1.11 36.07
C ASP A 467 4.46 0.69 34.65
N ARG A 468 3.46 -0.19 34.56
CA ARG A 468 2.87 -0.76 33.33
C ARG A 468 2.35 0.27 32.33
N ASP A 469 1.99 1.47 32.80
CA ASP A 469 1.48 2.56 31.98
C ASP A 469 2.57 3.51 31.45
N PHE A 470 3.83 3.26 31.81
CA PHE A 470 4.98 4.05 31.36
C PHE A 470 6.00 3.17 30.65
N THR A 471 6.68 3.75 29.68
CA THR A 471 7.71 3.07 28.90
C THR A 471 8.75 4.08 28.46
N VAL A 472 9.99 3.64 28.27
CA VAL A 472 11.06 4.53 27.78
C VAL A 472 11.29 4.27 26.31
N LEU A 473 10.97 5.25 25.45
CA LEU A 473 11.33 5.19 24.03
C LEU A 473 12.75 5.71 23.85
N ILE A 474 13.65 4.81 23.50
CA ILE A 474 15.02 5.18 23.12
C ILE A 474 15.02 5.50 21.62
N THR A 475 15.33 6.76 21.30
CA THR A 475 15.46 7.25 19.92
C THR A 475 16.93 7.60 19.64
N ARG A 476 17.47 7.12 18.50
CA ARG A 476 18.86 7.40 18.08
C ARG A 476 18.88 8.22 16.79
N ARG A 477 19.45 9.42 16.82
CA ARG A 477 19.75 10.22 15.61
C ARG A 477 21.26 10.38 15.47
N ARG A 478 21.85 9.79 14.41
CA ARG A 478 23.26 9.87 13.89
C ARG A 478 24.43 10.09 14.87
N LYS A 479 24.35 10.94 15.90
CA LYS A 479 25.34 11.20 16.95
C LYS A 479 24.78 11.32 18.40
N SER A 480 23.46 11.19 18.63
CA SER A 480 22.85 11.26 19.97
C SER A 480 21.86 10.13 20.22
N ARG A 481 21.78 9.69 21.49
CA ARG A 481 20.73 8.84 22.04
C ARG A 481 19.88 9.71 22.96
N THR A 482 18.58 9.78 22.70
CA THR A 482 17.62 10.42 23.60
C THR A 482 16.63 9.38 24.08
N ALA A 483 16.69 9.06 25.37
CA ALA A 483 15.63 8.35 26.07
C ALA A 483 14.48 9.34 26.30
N LYS A 484 13.29 9.01 25.83
CA LYS A 484 12.09 9.83 26.03
C LYS A 484 11.06 8.99 26.76
N PRO A 485 10.65 9.37 27.98
CA PRO A 485 9.57 8.67 28.64
C PRO A 485 8.29 8.91 27.85
N VAL A 486 7.55 7.83 27.64
CA VAL A 486 6.22 7.85 27.08
C VAL A 486 5.24 7.25 28.07
N TRP A 487 4.03 7.77 27.99
CA TRP A 487 2.89 7.32 28.75
C TRP A 487 1.89 6.64 27.81
N ARG A 488 1.35 5.52 28.29
CA ARG A 488 0.34 4.72 27.60
C ARG A 488 -1.01 5.41 27.73
N TRP A 489 -1.62 5.74 26.60
CA TRP A 489 -2.98 6.27 26.62
C TRP A 489 -3.96 5.18 27.07
N PRO A 490 -4.77 5.40 28.12
CA PRO A 490 -5.68 4.40 28.66
C PRO A 490 -7.09 4.51 28.08
N ARG A 491 -7.32 5.40 27.11
CA ARG A 491 -8.65 5.72 26.57
C ARG A 491 -8.75 5.18 25.15
N GLY A 492 -9.96 4.77 24.77
CA GLY A 492 -10.29 4.08 23.52
C GLY A 492 -9.97 4.87 22.25
N SER A 493 -10.98 5.22 21.46
CA SER A 493 -10.72 5.88 20.17
C SER A 493 -10.49 7.39 20.32
N VAL A 494 -9.66 7.99 19.45
CA VAL A 494 -9.47 9.46 19.40
C VAL A 494 -10.78 10.16 19.05
N ALA A 495 -11.64 9.49 18.28
CA ALA A 495 -12.96 9.98 17.95
C ALA A 495 -13.87 10.20 19.17
N GLU A 496 -13.70 9.45 20.27
CA GLU A 496 -14.49 9.63 21.49
C GLU A 496 -14.15 10.93 22.23
N GLU A 497 -12.92 11.44 22.09
CA GLU A 497 -12.49 12.69 22.74
C GLU A 497 -13.26 13.91 22.20
N VAL A 498 -13.85 13.81 21.00
CA VAL A 498 -14.78 14.82 20.45
C VAL A 498 -16.00 15.00 21.35
N PHE A 499 -16.48 13.92 21.97
CA PHE A 499 -17.63 13.96 22.88
C PHE A 499 -17.23 14.19 24.34
N ALA A 500 -15.98 13.93 24.70
CA ALA A 500 -15.48 14.12 26.06
C ALA A 500 -15.28 15.60 26.44
N GLY A 501 -15.50 16.54 25.50
CA GLY A 501 -15.29 17.97 25.72
C GLY A 501 -13.82 18.39 25.73
N THR A 502 -12.95 17.52 25.21
CA THR A 502 -11.51 17.77 25.11
C THR A 502 -11.24 18.94 24.15
N SER A 503 -10.24 19.76 24.47
CA SER A 503 -9.98 20.97 23.69
C SER A 503 -9.63 20.66 22.22
N PRO A 504 -10.01 21.51 21.26
CA PRO A 504 -9.72 21.33 19.84
C PRO A 504 -8.24 21.06 19.52
N GLU A 505 -7.34 21.74 20.22
CA GLU A 505 -5.89 21.60 20.04
C GLU A 505 -5.39 20.20 20.44
N ILE A 506 -5.92 19.68 21.56
CA ILE A 506 -5.58 18.34 22.05
C ILE A 506 -6.13 17.28 21.09
N VAL A 507 -7.38 17.41 20.63
CA VAL A 507 -7.99 16.49 19.66
C VAL A 507 -7.18 16.44 18.36
N SER A 508 -6.81 17.59 17.81
CA SER A 508 -5.96 17.66 16.61
C SER A 508 -4.60 16.99 16.82
N TRP A 509 -3.95 17.24 17.95
CA TRP A 509 -2.66 16.63 18.26
C TRP A 509 -2.76 15.10 18.43
N LEU A 510 -3.80 14.61 19.11
CA LEU A 510 -4.04 13.17 19.29
C LEU A 510 -4.29 12.49 17.95
N ALA A 511 -5.00 13.13 17.04
CA ALA A 511 -5.28 12.58 15.71
C ALA A 511 -4.05 12.50 14.80
N ASP A 512 -3.18 13.52 14.81
CA ASP A 512 -1.89 13.44 14.11
C ASP A 512 -1.01 12.34 14.72
N ARG A 513 -1.00 12.25 16.05
CA ARG A 513 -0.23 11.23 16.78
C ARG A 513 -0.74 9.82 16.49
N SER A 514 -2.07 9.62 16.42
CA SER A 514 -2.67 8.32 16.13
C SER A 514 -2.37 7.88 14.70
N LEU A 515 -2.48 8.78 13.71
CA LEU A 515 -2.09 8.49 12.32
C LEU A 515 -0.61 8.09 12.23
N TRP A 516 0.28 8.83 12.90
CA TRP A 516 1.70 8.47 12.94
C TRP A 516 1.95 7.10 13.55
N MET A 517 1.27 6.78 14.66
CA MET A 517 1.42 5.50 15.35
C MET A 517 0.83 4.33 14.55
N ALA A 518 -0.37 4.50 13.99
CA ALA A 518 -1.03 3.51 13.14
C ALA A 518 -0.15 3.13 11.95
N ARG A 519 0.43 4.12 11.25
CA ARG A 519 1.37 3.89 10.14
C ARG A 519 2.61 3.12 10.58
N ARG A 520 3.15 3.43 11.77
CA ARG A 520 4.31 2.73 12.32
C ARG A 520 3.97 1.27 12.67
N MET A 521 2.81 1.02 13.27
CA MET A 521 2.36 -0.33 13.63
C MET A 521 2.03 -1.15 12.40
N VAL A 522 1.38 -0.58 11.37
CA VAL A 522 1.19 -1.22 10.06
C VAL A 522 2.52 -1.63 9.45
N PHE A 523 3.53 -0.76 9.49
CA PHE A 523 4.86 -1.10 9.01
C PHE A 523 5.49 -2.24 9.83
N GLY A 524 5.36 -2.20 11.16
CA GLY A 524 5.86 -3.24 12.05
C GLY A 524 5.16 -4.60 11.82
N ALA A 525 3.85 -4.61 11.63
CA ALA A 525 3.08 -5.82 11.32
C ALA A 525 3.47 -6.41 9.95
N MET A 526 3.71 -5.56 8.94
CA MET A 526 4.23 -6.01 7.65
C MET A 526 5.67 -6.54 7.77
N GLU A 527 6.53 -5.92 8.59
CA GLU A 527 7.88 -6.42 8.88
C GLU A 527 7.83 -7.77 9.64
N GLN A 528 6.88 -7.93 10.56
CA GLN A 528 6.63 -9.21 11.22
C GLN A 528 6.16 -10.27 10.22
N ALA A 529 5.22 -9.95 9.32
CA ALA A 529 4.81 -10.89 8.27
C ALA A 529 5.96 -11.28 7.34
N TRP A 530 6.91 -10.36 7.07
CA TRP A 530 8.15 -10.69 6.36
C TRP A 530 9.00 -11.68 7.14
N HIS A 531 9.17 -11.45 8.44
CA HIS A 531 9.92 -12.32 9.35
C HIS A 531 9.26 -13.68 9.52
N ASP A 532 7.94 -13.75 9.70
CA ASP A 532 7.20 -15.00 9.81
C ASP A 532 7.40 -15.81 8.53
N GLY A 533 7.18 -15.22 7.35
CA GLY A 533 7.47 -15.87 6.07
C GLY A 533 8.92 -16.29 5.85
N PHE A 534 9.86 -15.58 6.48
CA PHE A 534 11.29 -15.83 6.42
C PHE A 534 11.74 -16.94 7.39
N ASP A 535 11.22 -16.94 8.62
CA ASP A 535 11.62 -17.81 9.73
C ASP A 535 10.78 -19.10 9.78
N HIS A 536 9.49 -19.02 9.47
CA HIS A 536 8.53 -20.10 9.62
C HIS A 536 7.47 -20.07 8.54
N TYR A 537 7.45 -21.13 7.75
CA TYR A 537 6.22 -21.56 7.11
C TYR A 537 5.22 -22.11 8.14
N ALA A 538 4.91 -21.33 9.19
CA ALA A 538 3.91 -21.67 10.18
C ALA A 538 2.54 -21.48 9.55
N ALA A 539 1.83 -22.60 9.43
CA ALA A 539 0.51 -22.75 8.87
C ALA A 539 -0.59 -21.85 9.49
N SER A 540 -0.30 -21.12 10.57
CA SER A 540 -1.29 -20.43 11.38
C SER A 540 -1.85 -19.18 10.71
N TYR A 541 -1.06 -18.29 10.09
CA TYR A 541 -1.58 -16.99 9.62
C TYR A 541 -2.51 -17.02 8.38
N TRP A 542 -2.51 -18.13 7.64
CA TRP A 542 -2.95 -18.13 6.25
C TRP A 542 -4.07 -19.13 5.95
N ARG A 543 -4.51 -19.91 6.95
CA ARG A 543 -5.57 -20.90 6.78
C ARG A 543 -6.92 -20.33 7.23
N PRO A 544 -7.93 -20.29 6.35
CA PRO A 544 -9.31 -20.26 6.80
C PRO A 544 -9.56 -21.48 7.70
N GLY A 545 -10.06 -21.27 8.91
CA GLY A 545 -10.52 -22.36 9.76
C GLY A 545 -11.59 -23.18 9.03
N GLY A 546 -11.43 -24.51 9.00
CA GLY A 546 -12.38 -25.44 8.38
C GLY A 546 -11.92 -26.15 7.10
N LEU A 547 -10.73 -25.86 6.58
CA LEU A 547 -10.12 -26.68 5.51
C LEU A 547 -9.34 -27.85 6.13
N ALA A 548 -9.72 -29.07 5.80
CA ALA A 548 -9.11 -30.29 6.35
C ALA A 548 -7.61 -30.35 6.02
N ASP A 549 -6.82 -30.82 6.99
CA ASP A 549 -5.47 -31.33 6.75
C ASP A 549 -5.57 -32.61 5.90
N THR A 550 -5.68 -32.45 4.59
CA THR A 550 -5.48 -33.56 3.66
C THR A 550 -4.43 -33.15 2.65
N ASP A 551 -3.22 -33.66 2.88
CA ASP A 551 -2.19 -34.03 1.91
C ASP A 551 -1.97 -33.08 0.73
N LEU A 552 -1.33 -31.94 1.00
CA LEU A 552 -0.50 -31.25 0.01
C LEU A 552 0.97 -31.54 0.34
N VAL A 553 1.44 -32.71 -0.13
CA VAL A 553 2.86 -33.06 -0.26
C VAL A 553 3.37 -32.57 -1.60
#